data_AF-A0A9D8IJA2-F1
#
_entry.id   AF-A0A9D8IJA2-F1
#
_cell.length_a   1.000
_cell.length_b   1.000
_cell.length_c   1.000
_cell.angle_alpha   90.00
_cell.angle_beta   90.00
_cell.angle_gamma   90.00
#
_symmetry.space_group_name_H-M   'P 1'
#
loop_
_entity.id
_entity.type
_entity.pdbx_description
1 polymer ?
#
loop_
_entity_poly.entity_id
_entity_poly.type
_entity_poly.pdbx_seq_one_letter_code
_entity_poly.pdbx_strand_id
1 'polypeptide(L)'
;MVVPIVILAAALGVAISIGVMTRRRRQVEQRHVSIVGLTRMAIPLTSESIARAASRAWDADLGNGASEGIDGFVASVGNLHSIVHNGKMFLLHSFANPYDASPEENAQSLSDPRIRSLFLEHRGWFSCDAAGINCKSSPDESRAAYRQLARLFSELLDDACLLIYLPEFKAAYPVNEKTLEALAGEDPVRALNETATVPTAETHGETPPLVTAVTKARETWPLFVEAFESGLGSNFSIKAPVTVGGKTEFIWITVLGTEGDLIFGKLANHPVDLGHLKMGSRVSARLQDLNDWIYTSPDGCAVGGHTIDALNKVRSRNRRG
;
A
#
# COMPACT_ATOMS: atom_id res chain seq x y z
N MET A 1 -57.64 -3.11 28.72
CA MET A 1 -57.54 -1.64 28.53
C MET A 1 -56.22 -1.39 27.80
N VAL A 2 -56.30 -0.81 26.60
CA VAL A 2 -55.21 -0.71 25.61
C VAL A 2 -54.47 0.63 25.77
N VAL A 3 -53.16 0.60 25.52
CA VAL A 3 -52.17 1.73 25.57
C VAL A 3 -52.51 2.85 24.55
N PRO A 4 -51.90 4.07 24.62
CA PRO A 4 -50.61 4.25 23.94
C PRO A 4 -49.59 5.19 24.64
N ILE A 5 -48.34 4.71 24.66
CA ILE A 5 -47.11 5.49 24.80
C ILE A 5 -46.66 5.82 23.37
N VAL A 6 -46.81 7.07 22.93
CA VAL A 6 -46.10 7.62 21.78
C VAL A 6 -45.83 9.09 22.08
N ILE A 7 -44.56 9.44 22.31
CA ILE A 7 -43.87 10.72 22.02
C ILE A 7 -42.55 10.65 22.82
N LEU A 8 -41.57 9.91 22.31
CA LEU A 8 -40.14 10.12 22.67
C LEU A 8 -39.19 9.51 21.63
N ALA A 9 -39.53 9.59 20.33
CA ALA A 9 -38.71 9.00 19.26
C ALA A 9 -38.18 10.01 18.22
N ALA A 10 -38.45 11.31 18.35
CA ALA A 10 -38.09 12.27 17.29
C ALA A 10 -36.84 13.13 17.58
N ALA A 11 -36.32 13.19 18.81
CA ALA A 11 -35.18 14.05 19.15
C ALA A 11 -33.80 13.37 19.03
N LEU A 12 -33.73 12.04 19.11
CA LEU A 12 -32.45 11.31 19.00
C LEU A 12 -31.96 11.15 17.55
N GLY A 13 -32.88 11.11 16.58
CA GLY A 13 -32.54 10.91 15.17
C GLY A 13 -31.81 12.09 14.53
N VAL A 14 -32.14 13.33 14.92
CA VAL A 14 -31.52 14.53 14.35
C VAL A 14 -30.12 14.78 14.92
N ALA A 15 -29.90 14.50 16.22
CA ALA A 15 -28.58 14.64 16.85
C ALA A 15 -27.57 13.59 16.34
N ILE A 16 -28.01 12.35 16.09
CA ILE A 16 -27.17 11.31 15.48
C ILE A 16 -26.86 11.65 14.01
N SER A 17 -27.84 12.19 13.26
CA SER A 17 -27.64 12.58 11.85
C SER A 17 -26.70 13.79 11.72
N ILE A 18 -26.82 14.79 12.59
CA ILE A 18 -25.88 15.93 12.65
C ILE A 18 -24.50 15.47 13.14
N GLY A 19 -24.43 14.56 14.12
CA GLY A 19 -23.18 13.96 14.62
C GLY A 19 -22.45 13.12 13.56
N VAL A 20 -23.19 12.39 12.72
CA VAL A 20 -22.65 11.58 11.60
C VAL A 20 -22.31 12.47 10.40
N MET A 21 -23.08 13.52 10.09
CA MET A 21 -22.73 14.49 9.04
C MET A 21 -21.53 15.37 9.44
N THR A 22 -21.41 15.76 10.71
CA THR A 22 -20.23 16.50 11.22
C THR A 22 -19.02 15.59 11.37
N ARG A 23 -19.17 14.30 11.71
CA ARG A 23 -18.09 13.30 11.62
C ARG A 23 -17.66 13.03 10.18
N ARG A 24 -18.60 12.89 9.22
CA ARG A 24 -18.29 12.71 7.80
C ARG A 24 -17.65 13.96 7.20
N ARG A 25 -18.11 15.17 7.55
CA ARG A 25 -17.43 16.42 7.15
C ARG A 25 -16.06 16.58 7.80
N ARG A 26 -15.87 16.19 9.07
CA ARG A 26 -14.55 16.17 9.73
C ARG A 26 -13.60 15.10 9.18
N GLN A 27 -14.11 13.93 8.78
CA GLN A 27 -13.30 12.87 8.16
C GLN A 27 -12.78 13.24 6.78
N VAL A 28 -13.44 14.16 6.08
CA VAL A 28 -13.01 14.66 4.77
C VAL A 28 -11.83 15.66 4.88
N GLU A 29 -11.46 16.13 6.08
CA GLU A 29 -10.46 17.19 6.28
C GLU A 29 -9.22 16.82 7.12
N GLN A 30 -9.08 15.58 7.62
CA GLN A 30 -7.91 15.19 8.40
C GLN A 30 -6.94 14.32 7.59
N ARG A 31 -5.81 14.90 7.18
CA ARG A 31 -4.61 14.13 6.83
C ARG A 31 -4.17 13.37 8.09
N HIS A 32 -4.45 12.07 8.13
CA HIS A 32 -4.07 11.22 9.24
C HIS A 32 -2.70 10.60 8.94
N VAL A 33 -1.64 11.15 9.53
CA VAL A 33 -0.28 10.62 9.39
C VAL A 33 -0.14 9.43 10.34
N SER A 34 -0.16 8.24 9.73
CA SER A 34 -0.26 6.96 10.44
C SER A 34 0.50 5.88 9.69
N ILE A 35 1.20 5.03 10.43
CA ILE A 35 1.77 3.77 9.93
C ILE A 35 1.12 2.64 10.71
N VAL A 36 0.49 1.71 10.01
CA VAL A 36 -0.25 0.58 10.58
C VAL A 36 0.45 -0.72 10.25
N GLY A 37 0.67 -1.57 11.25
CA GLY A 37 1.15 -2.94 11.08
C GLY A 37 -0.02 -3.90 11.17
N LEU A 38 -0.29 -4.66 10.11
CA LEU A 38 -1.29 -5.74 10.14
C LEU A 38 -0.58 -7.02 10.53
N THR A 39 -1.04 -7.65 11.60
CA THR A 39 -0.31 -8.72 12.28
C THR A 39 -1.11 -10.01 12.32
N ARG A 40 -0.41 -11.15 12.35
CA ARG A 40 -1.01 -12.47 12.55
C ARG A 40 -1.60 -12.64 13.96
N MET A 41 -1.09 -11.87 14.93
CA MET A 41 -1.57 -11.80 16.31
C MET A 41 -1.28 -10.41 16.88
N ALA A 42 -2.09 -9.94 17.84
CA ALA A 42 -1.85 -8.64 18.47
C ALA A 42 -0.48 -8.61 19.16
N ILE A 43 0.23 -7.49 18.99
CA ILE A 43 1.48 -7.24 19.69
C ILE A 43 1.15 -6.71 21.08
N PRO A 44 1.62 -7.34 22.17
CA PRO A 44 1.41 -6.82 23.50
C PRO A 44 2.25 -5.56 23.70
N LEU A 45 1.59 -4.41 23.82
CA LEU A 45 2.23 -3.13 24.08
C LEU A 45 2.08 -2.75 25.55
N THR A 46 3.20 -2.40 26.19
CA THR A 46 3.27 -1.90 27.57
C THR A 46 3.95 -0.54 27.57
N SER A 47 3.70 0.30 28.57
CA SER A 47 4.36 1.61 28.68
C SER A 47 5.89 1.48 28.70
N GLU A 48 6.42 0.42 29.32
CA GLU A 48 7.85 0.12 29.35
C GLU A 48 8.40 -0.31 27.98
N SER A 49 7.74 -1.22 27.27
CA SER A 49 8.19 -1.64 25.94
C SER A 49 8.14 -0.49 24.94
N ILE A 50 7.10 0.35 25.01
CA ILE A 50 6.93 1.52 24.15
C ILE A 50 8.00 2.58 24.46
N ALA A 51 8.24 2.90 25.74
CA ALA A 51 9.26 3.89 26.12
C ALA A 51 10.64 3.46 25.64
N ARG A 52 11.02 2.18 25.84
CA ARG A 52 12.29 1.65 25.34
C ARG A 52 12.40 1.74 23.81
N ALA A 53 11.35 1.37 23.09
CA ALA A 53 11.34 1.44 21.62
C ALA A 53 11.48 2.89 21.14
N ALA A 54 10.70 3.81 21.70
CA ALA A 54 10.72 5.22 21.34
C ALA A 54 12.04 5.91 21.70
N SER A 55 12.61 5.59 22.87
CA SER A 55 13.94 6.07 23.27
C SER A 55 15.03 5.67 22.30
N ARG A 56 15.03 4.40 21.82
CA ARG A 56 15.98 3.96 20.79
C ARG A 56 15.72 4.60 19.43
N ALA A 57 14.46 4.65 19.02
CA ALA A 57 14.06 5.20 17.72
C ALA A 57 14.43 6.67 17.54
N TRP A 58 14.38 7.45 18.63
CA TRP A 58 14.54 8.90 18.60
C TRP A 58 15.78 9.41 19.34
N ASP A 59 16.60 8.52 19.88
CA ASP A 59 17.78 8.85 20.69
C ASP A 59 17.41 9.83 21.82
N ALA A 60 16.42 9.45 22.64
CA ALA A 60 15.77 10.29 23.62
C ALA A 60 15.58 9.59 24.97
N ASP A 61 15.62 10.34 26.07
CA ASP A 61 15.30 9.85 27.42
C ASP A 61 13.79 10.02 27.70
N LEU A 62 13.04 8.93 27.53
CA LEU A 62 11.59 8.92 27.72
C LEU A 62 11.20 8.13 28.98
N GLY A 63 10.35 8.75 29.78
CA GLY A 63 9.72 8.11 30.93
C GLY A 63 8.83 6.93 30.54
N ASN A 64 8.83 5.88 31.35
CA ASN A 64 8.13 4.61 31.09
C ASN A 64 6.74 4.52 31.73
N GLY A 65 6.20 5.64 32.22
CA GLY A 65 4.93 5.72 32.95
C GLY A 65 5.05 5.53 34.46
N ALA A 66 6.18 5.03 34.97
CA ALA A 66 6.52 5.01 36.40
C ALA A 66 7.51 6.13 36.79
N SER A 67 8.32 6.58 35.84
CA SER A 67 9.22 7.73 35.97
C SER A 67 9.07 8.67 34.79
N GLU A 68 9.40 9.95 35.00
CA GLU A 68 9.55 10.93 33.93
C GLU A 68 10.96 10.84 33.32
N GLY A 69 11.06 11.04 32.01
CA GLY A 69 12.33 11.20 31.31
C GLY A 69 12.55 12.66 30.91
N ILE A 70 13.78 13.02 30.59
CA ILE A 70 14.15 14.41 30.26
C ILE A 70 13.45 14.91 29.00
N ASP A 71 13.28 14.05 27.99
CA ASP A 71 12.77 14.42 26.67
C ASP A 71 11.26 14.16 26.52
N GLY A 72 10.65 13.49 27.50
CA GLY A 72 9.24 13.15 27.47
C GLY A 72 8.84 11.92 28.28
N PHE A 73 7.65 11.39 28.00
CA PHE A 73 7.09 10.25 28.72
C PHE A 73 6.06 9.48 27.89
N VAL A 74 5.84 8.23 28.29
CA VAL A 74 4.76 7.37 27.80
C VAL A 74 3.65 7.27 28.85
N ALA A 75 2.41 7.45 28.41
CA ALA A 75 1.22 7.19 29.21
C ALA A 75 0.35 6.11 28.54
N SER A 76 -0.41 5.36 29.33
CA SER A 76 -1.25 4.27 28.80
C SER A 76 -2.55 4.15 29.57
N VAL A 77 -3.65 4.02 28.84
CA VAL A 77 -5.00 3.83 29.38
C VAL A 77 -5.70 2.75 28.56
N GLY A 78 -5.83 1.55 29.12
CA GLY A 78 -6.32 0.40 28.37
C GLY A 78 -5.40 0.07 27.19
N ASN A 79 -5.96 -0.02 25.98
CA ASN A 79 -5.22 -0.30 24.74
C ASN A 79 -4.77 0.98 24.00
N LEU A 80 -4.98 2.15 24.61
CA LEU A 80 -4.51 3.43 24.09
C LEU A 80 -3.22 3.80 24.80
N HIS A 81 -2.15 3.97 24.03
CA HIS A 81 -0.88 4.45 24.53
C HIS A 81 -0.56 5.79 23.87
N SER A 82 -0.02 6.73 24.63
CA SER A 82 0.44 8.02 24.12
C SER A 82 1.89 8.24 24.49
N ILE A 83 2.62 8.88 23.58
CA ILE A 83 3.99 9.32 23.81
C ILE A 83 3.99 10.82 23.64
N VAL A 84 4.49 11.53 24.64
CA VAL A 84 4.81 12.95 24.53
C VAL A 84 6.32 13.06 24.41
N HIS A 85 6.80 13.68 23.34
CA HIS A 85 8.22 13.88 23.07
C HIS A 85 8.42 15.25 22.41
N ASN A 86 9.26 16.11 23.01
CA ASN A 86 9.55 17.46 22.49
C ASN A 86 8.30 18.29 22.14
N GLY A 87 7.27 18.24 23.01
CA GLY A 87 6.00 18.95 22.83
C GLY A 87 5.08 18.40 21.73
N LYS A 88 5.47 17.30 21.07
CA LYS A 88 4.63 16.55 20.12
C LYS A 88 4.01 15.34 20.81
N MET A 89 2.84 14.94 20.33
CA MET A 89 2.12 13.77 20.82
C MET A 89 2.02 12.72 19.71
N PHE A 90 2.30 11.48 20.08
CA PHE A 90 2.12 10.30 19.24
C PHE A 90 1.17 9.35 19.94
N LEU A 91 0.36 8.64 19.17
CA LEU A 91 -0.59 7.65 19.67
C LEU A 91 -0.21 6.28 19.14
N LEU A 92 -0.31 5.29 20.01
CA LEU A 92 -0.17 3.90 19.63
C LEU A 92 -1.42 3.14 20.05
N HIS A 93 -1.89 2.33 19.13
CA HIS A 93 -3.02 1.44 19.32
C HIS A 93 -2.56 0.01 19.04
N SER A 94 -3.05 -0.96 19.81
CA SER A 94 -2.89 -2.38 19.50
C SER A 94 -4.21 -3.10 19.74
N PHE A 95 -4.63 -3.89 18.76
CA PHE A 95 -5.92 -4.54 18.72
C PHE A 95 -5.79 -5.99 18.27
N ALA A 96 -6.50 -6.88 18.95
CA ALA A 96 -6.55 -8.32 18.68
C ALA A 96 -7.73 -8.72 17.77
N ASN A 97 -8.23 -7.76 17.00
CA ASN A 97 -9.23 -7.95 15.97
C ASN A 97 -8.70 -7.43 14.63
N PRO A 98 -9.25 -7.89 13.50
CA PRO A 98 -8.90 -7.35 12.19
C PRO A 98 -9.04 -5.82 12.13
N TYR A 99 -8.18 -5.19 11.33
CA TYR A 99 -8.15 -3.74 11.11
C TYR A 99 -9.43 -3.23 10.47
N ASP A 100 -10.03 -4.06 9.61
CA ASP A 100 -11.31 -3.79 8.98
C ASP A 100 -12.40 -4.72 9.51
N ALA A 101 -13.64 -4.23 9.59
CA ALA A 101 -14.79 -5.02 9.99
C ALA A 101 -15.18 -6.07 8.93
N SER A 102 -14.82 -5.85 7.66
CA SER A 102 -15.05 -6.77 6.55
C SER A 102 -13.76 -6.98 5.72
N PRO A 103 -12.77 -7.74 6.22
CA PRO A 103 -11.51 -7.95 5.52
C PRO A 103 -11.69 -8.53 4.11
N GLU A 104 -12.65 -9.44 3.91
CA GLU A 104 -12.92 -10.11 2.64
C GLU A 104 -13.41 -9.15 1.55
N GLU A 105 -14.27 -8.20 1.91
CA GLU A 105 -14.79 -7.20 0.97
C GLU A 105 -13.68 -6.23 0.56
N ASN A 106 -12.92 -5.72 1.53
CA ASN A 106 -11.85 -4.76 1.26
C ASN A 106 -10.66 -5.38 0.53
N ALA A 107 -10.37 -6.66 0.78
CA ALA A 107 -9.36 -7.43 0.06
C ALA A 107 -9.60 -7.46 -1.46
N GLN A 108 -10.86 -7.38 -1.93
CA GLN A 108 -11.18 -7.34 -3.36
C GLN A 108 -10.63 -6.08 -4.06
N SER A 109 -10.49 -4.98 -3.32
CA SER A 109 -9.93 -3.74 -3.85
C SER A 109 -8.40 -3.75 -3.98
N LEU A 110 -7.73 -4.70 -3.31
CA LEU A 110 -6.28 -4.88 -3.33
C LEU A 110 -5.89 -5.66 -4.59
N SER A 111 -5.16 -5.00 -5.50
CA SER A 111 -4.82 -5.60 -6.80
C SER A 111 -3.69 -6.62 -6.75
N ASP A 112 -2.81 -6.55 -5.75
CA ASP A 112 -1.70 -7.49 -5.58
C ASP A 112 -2.21 -8.72 -4.81
N PRO A 113 -2.22 -9.93 -5.42
CA PRO A 113 -2.70 -11.15 -4.78
C PRO A 113 -1.95 -11.53 -3.51
N ARG A 114 -0.65 -11.23 -3.44
CA ARG A 114 0.16 -11.49 -2.26
C ARG A 114 -0.22 -10.56 -1.12
N ILE A 115 -0.37 -9.27 -1.41
CA ILE A 115 -0.89 -8.30 -0.42
C ILE A 115 -2.28 -8.74 0.04
N ARG A 116 -3.14 -9.16 -0.89
CA ARG A 116 -4.48 -9.65 -0.58
C ARG A 116 -4.44 -10.86 0.35
N SER A 117 -3.60 -11.85 0.06
CA SER A 117 -3.47 -13.04 0.90
C SER A 117 -3.00 -12.70 2.31
N LEU A 118 -1.97 -11.85 2.44
CA LEU A 118 -1.47 -11.41 3.75
C LEU A 118 -2.51 -10.56 4.50
N PHE A 119 -3.27 -9.74 3.77
CA PHE A 119 -4.38 -8.96 4.32
C PHE A 119 -5.52 -9.85 4.79
N LEU A 120 -5.79 -11.00 4.16
CA LEU A 120 -6.81 -11.94 4.67
C LEU A 120 -6.30 -12.77 5.86
N GLU A 121 -4.98 -12.91 6.01
CA GLU A 121 -4.35 -13.66 7.10
C GLU A 121 -4.27 -12.87 8.41
N HIS A 122 -4.26 -11.53 8.37
CA HIS A 122 -4.15 -10.75 9.60
C HIS A 122 -5.31 -11.00 10.57
N ARG A 123 -4.99 -10.97 11.87
CA ARG A 123 -5.95 -11.13 12.98
C ARG A 123 -5.85 -10.01 14.01
N GLY A 124 -4.78 -9.23 13.95
CA GLY A 124 -4.60 -8.05 14.77
C GLY A 124 -3.96 -6.94 13.97
N TRP A 125 -3.81 -5.79 14.62
CA TRP A 125 -3.07 -4.68 14.08
C TRP A 125 -2.57 -3.78 15.20
N PHE A 126 -1.52 -3.02 14.89
CA PHE A 126 -1.12 -1.89 15.71
C PHE A 126 -0.87 -0.67 14.81
N SER A 127 -0.99 0.53 15.37
CA SER A 127 -0.68 1.76 14.66
C SER A 127 0.27 2.64 15.45
N CYS A 128 1.06 3.43 14.72
CA CYS A 128 1.78 4.58 15.24
C CYS A 128 1.24 5.81 14.51
N ASP A 129 0.67 6.76 15.26
CA ASP A 129 -0.04 7.92 14.72
C ASP A 129 0.58 9.21 15.24
N ALA A 130 0.74 10.20 14.36
CA ALA A 130 1.20 11.53 14.75
C ALA A 130 -0.01 12.45 15.02
N ALA A 131 -0.16 12.92 16.25
CA ALA A 131 -1.20 13.89 16.57
C ALA A 131 -0.82 15.30 16.10
N GLY A 132 -1.82 16.11 15.76
CA GLY A 132 -1.64 17.52 15.41
C GLY A 132 -1.28 17.80 13.94
N ILE A 133 -1.01 16.77 13.12
CA ILE A 133 -0.90 16.93 11.67
C ILE A 133 -2.31 16.98 11.05
N ASN A 134 -2.55 17.98 10.19
CA ASN A 134 -3.85 18.15 9.53
C ASN A 134 -3.69 18.72 8.11
N CYS A 135 -4.81 19.04 7.45
CA CYS A 135 -4.80 19.57 6.09
C CYS A 135 -4.05 20.90 5.90
N LYS A 136 -3.78 21.65 6.98
CA LYS A 136 -3.02 22.90 6.97
C LYS A 136 -1.52 22.71 7.22
N SER A 137 -1.11 21.53 7.68
CA SER A 137 0.30 21.21 7.88
C SER A 137 1.04 21.19 6.54
N SER A 138 2.27 21.68 6.54
CA SER A 138 3.12 21.69 5.36
C SER A 138 3.53 20.25 4.97
N PRO A 139 3.85 20.00 3.69
CA PRO A 139 4.37 18.71 3.25
C PRO A 139 5.62 18.26 4.03
N ASP A 140 6.48 19.19 4.44
CA ASP A 140 7.70 18.89 5.19
C ASP A 140 7.40 18.48 6.64
N GLU A 141 6.39 19.07 7.28
CA GLU A 141 5.90 18.62 8.59
C GLU A 141 5.34 17.19 8.53
N SER A 142 4.55 16.88 7.49
CA SER A 142 4.06 15.53 7.25
C SER A 142 5.20 14.54 6.99
N ARG A 143 6.19 14.90 6.17
CA ARG A 143 7.36 14.05 5.88
C ARG A 143 8.18 13.80 7.15
N ALA A 144 8.41 14.82 7.96
CA ALA A 144 9.12 14.69 9.24
C ALA A 144 8.36 13.80 10.23
N ALA A 145 7.03 13.91 10.28
CA ALA A 145 6.20 13.03 11.10
C ALA A 145 6.28 11.57 10.64
N TYR A 146 6.16 11.29 9.33
CA TYR A 146 6.33 9.93 8.80
C TYR A 146 7.71 9.36 9.09
N ARG A 147 8.78 10.17 9.04
CA ARG A 147 10.13 9.75 9.41
C ARG A 147 10.21 9.33 10.89
N GLN A 148 9.66 10.14 11.79
CA GLN A 148 9.64 9.81 13.22
C GLN A 148 8.81 8.55 13.51
N LEU A 149 7.65 8.41 12.87
CA LEU A 149 6.81 7.23 12.99
C LEU A 149 7.49 5.98 12.43
N ALA A 150 8.19 6.06 11.30
CA ALA A 150 8.85 4.92 10.68
C ALA A 150 9.97 4.35 11.56
N ARG A 151 10.75 5.22 12.22
CA ARG A 151 11.77 4.81 13.19
C ARG A 151 11.15 4.10 14.40
N LEU A 152 10.09 4.68 14.97
CA LEU A 152 9.36 4.06 16.09
C LEU A 152 8.73 2.72 15.69
N PHE A 153 8.06 2.70 14.54
CA PHE A 153 7.39 1.51 14.01
C PHE A 153 8.38 0.38 13.79
N SER A 154 9.58 0.67 13.28
CA SER A 154 10.65 -0.32 13.07
C SER A 154 11.12 -0.96 14.37
N GLU A 155 11.19 -0.20 15.48
CA GLU A 155 11.55 -0.72 16.81
C GLU A 155 10.46 -1.59 17.45
N LEU A 156 9.21 -1.46 16.98
CA LEU A 156 8.06 -2.21 17.46
C LEU A 156 7.69 -3.39 16.56
N LEU A 157 8.33 -3.50 15.39
CA LEU A 157 8.06 -4.52 14.40
C LEU A 157 8.60 -5.86 14.90
N ASP A 158 7.76 -6.89 14.82
CA ASP A 158 8.14 -8.28 15.11
C ASP A 158 7.75 -9.21 13.95
N ASP A 159 8.09 -10.50 14.10
CA ASP A 159 7.79 -11.54 13.10
C ASP A 159 6.28 -11.79 12.91
N ALA A 160 5.42 -11.23 13.77
CA ALA A 160 3.98 -11.32 13.62
C ALA A 160 3.44 -10.29 12.61
N CYS A 161 4.21 -9.26 12.25
CA CYS A 161 3.80 -8.23 11.29
C CYS A 161 3.87 -8.74 9.85
N LEU A 162 2.73 -8.75 9.15
CA LEU A 162 2.58 -9.25 7.78
C LEU A 162 2.66 -8.11 6.75
N LEU A 163 2.00 -6.99 7.06
CA LEU A 163 1.88 -5.85 6.16
C LEU A 163 2.12 -4.53 6.89
N ILE A 164 2.79 -3.62 6.22
CA ILE A 164 2.82 -2.19 6.54
C ILE A 164 1.72 -1.53 5.71
N TYR A 165 0.78 -0.85 6.36
CA TYR A 165 -0.31 -0.12 5.71
C TYR A 165 -0.21 1.37 6.03
N LEU A 166 -0.31 2.20 5.00
CA LEU A 166 -0.36 3.66 5.09
C LEU A 166 -1.76 4.15 4.72
N PRO A 167 -2.63 4.46 5.70
CA PRO A 167 -4.03 4.81 5.44
C PRO A 167 -4.21 6.04 4.55
N GLU A 168 -3.35 7.06 4.70
CA GLU A 168 -3.40 8.29 3.88
C GLU A 168 -3.24 7.98 2.39
N PHE A 169 -2.34 7.06 2.06
CA PHE A 169 -2.03 6.69 0.67
C PHE A 169 -2.84 5.50 0.18
N LYS A 170 -3.58 4.83 1.07
CA LYS A 170 -4.25 3.54 0.81
C LYS A 170 -3.30 2.52 0.18
N ALA A 171 -2.08 2.46 0.72
CA ALA A 171 -1.01 1.63 0.21
C ALA A 171 -0.59 0.61 1.27
N ALA A 172 -0.41 -0.64 0.85
CA ALA A 172 0.02 -1.75 1.69
C ALA A 172 1.28 -2.37 1.11
N TYR A 173 2.23 -2.71 1.98
CA TYR A 173 3.53 -3.27 1.63
C TYR A 173 3.78 -4.53 2.46
N PRO A 174 4.27 -5.62 1.85
CA PRO A 174 4.71 -6.82 2.57
C PRO A 174 5.87 -6.48 3.51
N VAL A 175 5.90 -7.03 4.72
CA VAL A 175 7.11 -6.94 5.54
C VAL A 175 8.19 -7.84 4.94
N ASN A 176 9.32 -7.23 4.54
CA ASN A 176 10.55 -7.88 4.08
C ASN A 176 11.75 -6.94 4.24
N GLU A 177 12.97 -7.45 4.00
CA GLU A 177 14.23 -6.72 4.10
C GLU A 177 14.19 -5.34 3.42
N LYS A 178 13.71 -5.24 2.17
CA LYS A 178 13.65 -3.97 1.43
C LYS A 178 12.69 -2.96 2.06
N THR A 179 11.56 -3.42 2.56
CA THR A 179 10.60 -2.52 3.24
C THR A 179 11.10 -2.07 4.60
N LEU A 180 11.91 -2.89 5.29
CA LEU A 180 12.57 -2.51 6.54
C LEU A 180 13.68 -1.48 6.27
N GLU A 181 14.49 -1.69 5.23
CA GLU A 181 15.46 -0.68 4.74
C GLU A 181 14.76 0.63 4.37
N ALA A 182 13.61 0.56 3.70
CA ALA A 182 12.82 1.74 3.33
C ALA A 182 12.34 2.52 4.56
N LEU A 183 11.87 1.84 5.62
CA LEU A 183 11.44 2.49 6.86
C LEU A 183 12.59 3.21 7.58
N ALA A 184 13.82 2.70 7.45
CA ALA A 184 15.01 3.32 8.06
C ALA A 184 15.50 4.59 7.30
N GLY A 185 15.01 4.82 6.08
CA GLY A 185 15.45 5.91 5.21
C GLY A 185 14.96 7.31 5.61
N GLU A 186 15.53 8.33 4.96
CA GLU A 186 15.18 9.74 5.19
C GLU A 186 13.77 10.10 4.66
N ASP A 187 13.27 9.44 3.63
CA ASP A 187 11.88 9.60 3.15
C ASP A 187 11.21 8.22 3.06
N PRO A 188 10.70 7.69 4.18
CA PRO A 188 10.19 6.32 4.23
C PRO A 188 8.97 6.11 3.35
N VAL A 189 8.12 7.13 3.17
CA VAL A 189 6.95 7.02 2.28
C VAL A 189 7.40 6.88 0.83
N ARG A 190 8.36 7.70 0.38
CA ARG A 190 8.91 7.57 -0.97
C ARG A 190 9.62 6.23 -1.15
N ALA A 191 10.47 5.85 -0.21
CA ALA A 191 11.23 4.59 -0.28
C ALA A 191 10.30 3.37 -0.30
N LEU A 192 9.25 3.34 0.52
CA LEU A 192 8.24 2.27 0.49
C LEU A 192 7.54 2.19 -0.87
N ASN A 193 7.18 3.33 -1.46
CA ASN A 193 6.61 3.35 -2.80
C ASN A 193 7.55 2.78 -3.87
N GLU A 194 8.86 2.98 -3.72
CA GLU A 194 9.87 2.38 -4.61
C GLU A 194 9.99 0.85 -4.41
N THR A 195 9.62 0.33 -3.24
CA THR A 195 9.52 -1.13 -3.00
C THR A 195 8.24 -1.76 -3.55
N ALA A 196 7.23 -0.96 -3.89
CA ALA A 196 5.97 -1.47 -4.41
C ALA A 196 6.20 -2.18 -5.74
N THR A 197 6.14 -3.51 -5.73
CA THR A 197 6.13 -4.31 -6.94
C THR A 197 4.91 -3.97 -7.77
N VAL A 198 5.09 -3.68 -9.06
CA VAL A 198 3.99 -3.51 -10.01
C VAL A 198 3.09 -4.75 -9.91
N PRO A 199 1.77 -4.61 -9.62
CA PRO A 199 0.91 -5.75 -9.34
C PRO A 199 0.93 -6.78 -10.48
N THR A 200 1.30 -8.01 -10.16
CA THR A 200 0.99 -9.18 -11.00
C THR A 200 -0.52 -9.34 -10.95
N ALA A 201 -1.22 -8.79 -11.95
CA ALA A 201 -2.66 -8.88 -12.01
C ALA A 201 -3.07 -10.35 -12.20
N GLU A 202 -3.58 -10.99 -11.14
CA GLU A 202 -4.43 -12.16 -11.28
C GLU A 202 -5.78 -11.69 -11.83
N THR A 203 -6.04 -12.00 -13.09
CA THR A 203 -7.32 -11.76 -13.75
C THR A 203 -8.32 -12.82 -13.32
N HIS A 204 -9.05 -12.55 -12.24
CA HIS A 204 -10.39 -13.12 -12.09
C HIS A 204 -11.38 -12.22 -12.84
N GLY A 205 -11.77 -12.66 -14.04
CA GLY A 205 -12.79 -12.02 -14.89
C GLY A 205 -12.26 -10.80 -15.65
N GLU A 206 -11.92 -10.99 -16.92
CA GLU A 206 -11.59 -9.90 -17.83
C GLU A 206 -12.76 -8.90 -17.91
N THR A 207 -12.57 -7.71 -17.36
CA THR A 207 -13.56 -6.64 -17.51
C THR A 207 -13.49 -6.05 -18.91
N PRO A 208 -14.60 -5.62 -19.53
CA PRO A 208 -14.60 -5.07 -20.89
C PRO A 208 -13.53 -3.98 -21.17
N PRO A 209 -13.21 -3.06 -20.23
CA PRO A 209 -12.14 -2.08 -20.42
C PRO A 209 -10.73 -2.67 -20.56
N LEU A 210 -10.45 -3.82 -19.93
CA LEU A 210 -9.16 -4.50 -20.03
C LEU A 210 -9.00 -5.17 -21.40
N VAL A 211 -10.05 -5.80 -21.92
CA VAL A 211 -10.04 -6.39 -23.26
C VAL A 211 -9.76 -5.31 -24.32
N THR A 212 -10.42 -4.16 -24.23
CA THR A 212 -10.16 -3.02 -25.14
C THR A 212 -8.71 -2.52 -25.04
N ALA A 213 -8.14 -2.49 -23.83
CA ALA A 213 -6.77 -2.05 -23.62
C ALA A 213 -5.75 -3.02 -24.23
N VAL A 214 -5.96 -4.33 -24.10
CA VAL A 214 -5.13 -5.36 -24.72
C VAL A 214 -5.20 -5.28 -26.24
N THR A 215 -6.41 -5.13 -26.81
CA THR A 215 -6.57 -4.93 -28.26
C THR A 215 -5.79 -3.70 -28.72
N LYS A 216 -5.95 -2.58 -28.03
CA LYS A 216 -5.23 -1.34 -28.36
C LYS A 216 -3.71 -1.53 -28.28
N ALA A 217 -3.20 -2.23 -27.27
CA ALA A 217 -1.77 -2.53 -27.17
C ALA A 217 -1.25 -3.33 -28.36
N ARG A 218 -2.02 -4.28 -28.88
CA ARG A 218 -1.65 -5.04 -30.08
C ARG A 218 -1.72 -4.20 -31.34
N GLU A 219 -2.74 -3.36 -31.49
CA GLU A 219 -2.89 -2.44 -32.62
C GLU A 219 -1.75 -1.43 -32.68
N THR A 220 -1.28 -0.95 -31.53
CA THR A 220 -0.21 0.05 -31.42
C THR A 220 1.18 -0.58 -31.27
N TRP A 221 1.30 -1.91 -31.31
CA TRP A 221 2.59 -2.61 -31.26
C TRP A 221 3.62 -2.13 -32.31
N PRO A 222 3.26 -1.81 -33.57
CA PRO A 222 4.22 -1.30 -34.54
C PRO A 222 4.96 -0.03 -34.07
N LEU A 223 4.31 0.84 -33.28
CA LEU A 223 4.94 2.03 -32.69
C LEU A 223 6.04 1.66 -31.68
N PHE A 224 5.82 0.61 -30.89
CA PHE A 224 6.82 0.10 -29.95
C PHE A 224 8.03 -0.46 -30.69
N VAL A 225 7.80 -1.24 -31.74
CA VAL A 225 8.87 -1.84 -32.56
C VAL A 225 9.69 -0.75 -33.24
N GLU A 226 9.04 0.24 -33.86
CA GLU A 226 9.73 1.36 -34.51
C GLU A 226 10.63 2.12 -33.52
N ALA A 227 10.12 2.42 -32.32
CA ALA A 227 10.88 3.09 -31.28
C ALA A 227 12.06 2.23 -30.77
N PHE A 228 11.84 0.92 -30.59
CA PHE A 228 12.86 -0.02 -30.13
C PHE A 228 14.00 -0.17 -31.16
N GLU A 229 13.66 -0.42 -32.42
CA GLU A 229 14.63 -0.61 -33.52
C GLU A 229 15.39 0.68 -33.83
N SER A 230 14.74 1.84 -33.70
CA SER A 230 15.39 3.15 -33.89
C SER A 230 16.20 3.61 -32.67
N GLY A 231 16.17 2.88 -31.55
CA GLY A 231 16.80 3.29 -30.29
C GLY A 231 16.20 4.57 -29.67
N LEU A 232 14.96 4.90 -30.02
CA LEU A 232 14.25 6.09 -29.56
C LEU A 232 13.50 5.81 -28.25
N GLY A 233 14.25 5.82 -27.15
CA GLY A 233 13.71 5.67 -25.80
C GLY A 233 14.52 4.72 -24.94
N SER A 234 13.93 4.30 -23.82
CA SER A 234 14.53 3.35 -22.88
C SER A 234 13.45 2.53 -22.16
N ASN A 235 13.87 1.54 -21.36
CA ASN A 235 12.98 0.70 -20.55
C ASN A 235 11.89 -0.07 -21.32
N PHE A 236 12.17 -0.43 -22.58
CA PHE A 236 11.28 -1.21 -23.44
C PHE A 236 10.87 -2.53 -22.77
N SER A 237 9.60 -2.62 -22.38
CA SER A 237 9.05 -3.76 -21.66
C SER A 237 7.68 -4.14 -22.18
N ILE A 238 7.40 -5.44 -22.23
CA ILE A 238 6.08 -5.98 -22.53
C ILE A 238 5.50 -6.71 -21.33
N LYS A 239 4.19 -6.86 -21.29
CA LYS A 239 3.50 -7.77 -20.38
C LYS A 239 2.88 -8.90 -21.18
N ALA A 240 3.23 -10.14 -20.84
CA ALA A 240 2.74 -11.33 -21.51
C ALA A 240 2.64 -12.50 -20.51
N PRO A 241 1.80 -13.52 -20.79
CA PRO A 241 1.80 -14.76 -20.02
C PRO A 241 3.09 -15.54 -20.28
N VAL A 242 3.69 -16.05 -19.21
CA VAL A 242 4.75 -17.05 -19.25
C VAL A 242 4.24 -18.30 -18.54
N THR A 243 4.37 -19.45 -19.18
CA THR A 243 3.87 -20.73 -18.63
C THR A 243 5.01 -21.70 -18.40
N VAL A 244 5.15 -22.20 -17.16
CA VAL A 244 6.13 -23.23 -16.78
C VAL A 244 5.45 -24.25 -15.88
N GLY A 245 5.57 -25.54 -16.21
CA GLY A 245 5.01 -26.61 -15.37
C GLY A 245 3.50 -26.53 -15.16
N GLY A 246 2.75 -25.97 -16.13
CA GLY A 246 1.30 -25.78 -16.03
C GLY A 246 0.86 -24.55 -15.22
N LYS A 247 1.80 -23.75 -14.69
CA LYS A 247 1.55 -22.48 -14.03
C LYS A 247 1.78 -21.34 -15.01
N THR A 248 0.85 -20.38 -15.05
CA THR A 248 0.92 -19.22 -15.95
C THR A 248 0.91 -17.93 -15.14
N GLU A 249 1.87 -17.05 -15.41
CA GLU A 249 1.90 -15.69 -14.85
C GLU A 249 1.97 -14.64 -15.94
N PHE A 250 1.21 -13.56 -15.77
CA PHE A 250 1.31 -12.36 -16.61
C PHE A 250 2.35 -11.42 -16.03
N ILE A 251 3.53 -11.43 -16.64
CA ILE A 251 4.74 -10.84 -16.06
C ILE A 251 5.36 -9.82 -17.02
N TRP A 252 6.07 -8.82 -16.47
CA TRP A 252 6.79 -7.85 -17.29
C TRP A 252 8.09 -8.46 -17.81
N ILE A 253 8.41 -8.20 -19.07
CA ILE A 253 9.57 -8.73 -19.78
C ILE A 253 10.27 -7.55 -20.45
N THR A 254 11.52 -7.27 -20.07
CA THR A 254 12.38 -6.32 -20.79
C THR A 254 12.73 -6.91 -22.14
N VAL A 255 12.42 -6.19 -23.22
CA VAL A 255 12.63 -6.64 -24.60
C VAL A 255 14.11 -6.54 -24.95
N LEU A 256 14.65 -7.62 -25.49
CA LEU A 256 16.01 -7.71 -26.02
C LEU A 256 16.03 -7.81 -27.55
N GLY A 257 14.93 -8.21 -28.17
CA GLY A 257 14.80 -8.31 -29.61
C GLY A 257 13.45 -8.87 -30.02
N THR A 258 13.11 -8.69 -31.29
CA THR A 258 11.89 -9.19 -31.92
C THR A 258 12.25 -9.89 -33.23
N GLU A 259 11.61 -11.02 -33.51
CA GLU A 259 11.77 -11.76 -34.77
C GLU A 259 10.40 -12.29 -35.20
N GLY A 260 9.82 -11.65 -36.23
CA GLY A 260 8.44 -11.93 -36.64
C GLY A 260 7.47 -11.78 -35.46
N ASP A 261 6.76 -12.86 -35.13
CA ASP A 261 5.78 -12.88 -34.03
C ASP A 261 6.39 -13.24 -32.67
N LEU A 262 7.71 -13.46 -32.58
CA LEU A 262 8.40 -13.77 -31.33
C LEU A 262 9.07 -12.53 -30.74
N ILE A 263 8.87 -12.35 -29.45
CA ILE A 263 9.49 -11.29 -28.65
C ILE A 263 10.42 -11.96 -27.65
N PHE A 264 11.71 -11.66 -27.73
CA PHE A 264 12.73 -12.18 -26.83
C PHE A 264 13.04 -11.16 -25.76
N GLY A 265 13.19 -11.63 -24.52
CA GLY A 265 13.46 -10.73 -23.42
C GLY A 265 13.93 -11.41 -22.16
N LYS A 266 13.95 -10.63 -21.08
CA LYS A 266 14.24 -11.09 -19.72
C LYS A 266 13.12 -10.69 -18.78
N LEU A 267 12.79 -11.55 -17.83
CA LEU A 267 11.83 -11.20 -16.78
C LEU A 267 12.28 -9.91 -16.06
N ALA A 268 11.42 -8.89 -16.06
CA ALA A 268 11.67 -7.57 -15.47
C ALA A 268 11.24 -7.49 -14.00
N ASN A 269 10.59 -8.54 -13.47
CA ASN A 269 10.24 -8.70 -12.07
C ASN A 269 10.39 -10.17 -11.64
N HIS A 270 10.33 -10.41 -10.32
CA HIS A 270 10.39 -11.77 -9.78
C HIS A 270 9.05 -12.48 -10.01
N PRO A 271 9.05 -13.67 -10.65
CA PRO A 271 7.85 -14.50 -10.75
C PRO A 271 7.50 -15.14 -9.41
N VAL A 272 6.23 -15.48 -9.23
CA VAL A 272 5.66 -16.03 -7.99
C VAL A 272 5.70 -17.57 -7.96
N ASP A 273 5.36 -18.20 -9.08
CA ASP A 273 5.12 -19.62 -9.29
C ASP A 273 5.51 -20.07 -10.73
N LEU A 274 6.64 -19.56 -11.26
CA LEU A 274 7.24 -20.04 -12.53
C LEU A 274 8.44 -20.98 -12.31
N GLY A 275 8.40 -21.75 -11.23
CA GLY A 275 9.41 -22.77 -10.91
C GLY A 275 10.83 -22.20 -10.83
N HIS A 276 11.67 -22.57 -11.80
CA HIS A 276 13.10 -22.20 -11.81
C HIS A 276 13.38 -20.81 -12.39
N LEU A 277 12.37 -20.15 -12.98
CA LEU A 277 12.54 -18.80 -13.52
C LEU A 277 12.64 -17.78 -12.38
N LYS A 278 13.52 -16.80 -12.57
CA LYS A 278 13.72 -15.64 -11.69
C LYS A 278 13.87 -14.36 -12.50
N MET A 279 13.80 -13.21 -11.85
CA MET A 279 14.11 -11.93 -12.50
C MET A 279 15.43 -12.02 -13.28
N GLY A 280 15.44 -11.50 -14.51
CA GLY A 280 16.57 -11.58 -15.43
C GLY A 280 16.65 -12.88 -16.26
N SER A 281 15.80 -13.88 -15.98
CA SER A 281 15.75 -15.12 -16.79
C SER A 281 15.29 -14.81 -18.20
N ARG A 282 15.94 -15.42 -19.18
CA ARG A 282 15.56 -15.29 -20.60
C ARG A 282 14.25 -16.02 -20.85
N VAL A 283 13.33 -15.33 -21.52
CA VAL A 283 12.04 -15.87 -21.91
C VAL A 283 11.69 -15.38 -23.32
N SER A 284 10.73 -16.04 -23.95
CA SER A 284 10.12 -15.61 -25.20
C SER A 284 8.61 -15.53 -25.04
N ALA A 285 7.99 -14.53 -25.63
CA ALA A 285 6.54 -14.39 -25.73
C ALA A 285 6.12 -14.30 -27.21
N ARG A 286 4.88 -14.69 -27.52
CA ARG A 286 4.31 -14.46 -28.85
C ARG A 286 3.54 -13.14 -28.86
N LEU A 287 3.53 -12.46 -30.00
CA LEU A 287 2.77 -11.22 -30.18
C LEU A 287 1.27 -11.40 -29.89
N GLN A 288 0.70 -12.56 -30.25
CA GLN A 288 -0.70 -12.88 -29.95
C GLN A 288 -1.02 -12.93 -28.44
N ASP A 289 0.01 -13.10 -27.60
CA ASP A 289 -0.10 -13.19 -26.14
C ASP A 289 0.30 -11.86 -25.47
N LEU A 290 0.61 -10.83 -26.27
CA LEU A 290 0.91 -9.49 -25.78
C LEU A 290 -0.32 -8.90 -25.10
N ASN A 291 -0.18 -8.53 -23.83
CA ASN A 291 -1.23 -7.86 -23.06
C ASN A 291 -1.00 -6.35 -22.95
N ASP A 292 0.26 -5.93 -22.84
CA ASP A 292 0.61 -4.51 -22.80
C ASP A 292 2.07 -4.31 -23.19
N TRP A 293 2.43 -3.08 -23.50
CA TRP A 293 3.81 -2.67 -23.72
C TRP A 293 4.03 -1.26 -23.17
N ILE A 294 5.25 -0.96 -22.76
CA ILE A 294 5.62 0.37 -22.27
C ILE A 294 7.09 0.65 -22.58
N TYR A 295 7.40 1.89 -22.90
CA TYR A 295 8.77 2.41 -22.92
C TYR A 295 8.79 3.87 -22.46
N THR A 296 9.96 4.36 -22.11
CA THR A 296 10.20 5.76 -21.76
C THR A 296 10.72 6.48 -23.00
N SER A 297 10.00 7.48 -23.51
CA SER A 297 10.43 8.29 -24.64
C SER A 297 11.60 9.22 -24.28
N PRO A 298 12.31 9.80 -25.27
CA PRO A 298 13.48 10.66 -25.01
C PRO A 298 13.20 11.89 -24.13
N ASP A 299 11.96 12.35 -24.08
CA ASP A 299 11.49 13.43 -23.21
C ASP A 299 11.14 12.97 -21.78
N GLY A 300 11.33 11.69 -21.47
CA GLY A 300 11.08 11.10 -20.15
C GLY A 300 9.63 10.68 -19.90
N CYS A 301 8.75 10.78 -20.89
CA CYS A 301 7.36 10.37 -20.77
C CYS A 301 7.19 8.85 -20.93
N ALA A 302 6.20 8.27 -20.25
CA ALA A 302 5.80 6.89 -20.50
C ALA A 302 4.91 6.82 -21.73
N VAL A 303 5.27 5.96 -22.69
CA VAL A 303 4.49 5.68 -23.90
C VAL A 303 4.00 4.24 -23.83
N GLY A 304 2.71 4.02 -24.11
CA GLY A 304 2.05 2.71 -23.96
C GLY A 304 1.28 2.59 -22.64
N GLY A 305 1.38 1.44 -21.97
CA GLY A 305 0.74 1.19 -20.66
C GLY A 305 -0.78 1.20 -20.72
N HIS A 306 -1.37 0.69 -21.80
CA HIS A 306 -2.80 0.81 -22.06
C HIS A 306 -3.65 0.10 -20.98
N THR A 307 -3.17 -1.03 -20.47
CA THR A 307 -3.86 -1.75 -19.39
C THR A 307 -3.72 -1.02 -18.06
N ILE A 308 -2.58 -0.35 -17.82
CA ILE A 308 -2.34 0.51 -16.65
C ILE A 308 -3.34 1.68 -16.67
N ASP A 309 -3.49 2.35 -17.81
CA ASP A 309 -4.44 3.44 -18.01
C ASP A 309 -5.89 3.00 -17.78
N ALA A 310 -6.29 1.85 -18.33
CA ALA A 310 -7.62 1.30 -18.15
C ALA A 310 -7.91 0.99 -16.67
N LEU A 311 -6.96 0.36 -15.97
CA LEU A 311 -7.07 0.08 -14.53
C LEU A 311 -7.16 1.37 -13.71
N ASN A 312 -6.37 2.39 -14.04
CA ASN A 312 -6.43 3.69 -13.37
C ASN A 312 -7.78 4.37 -13.56
N LYS A 313 -8.37 4.30 -14.77
CA LYS A 313 -9.71 4.84 -15.04
C LYS A 313 -10.79 4.12 -14.23
N VAL A 314 -10.76 2.79 -14.17
CA VAL A 314 -11.70 2.01 -13.33
C VAL A 314 -11.58 2.40 -11.86
N ARG A 315 -10.35 2.46 -11.33
CA ARG A 315 -10.08 2.91 -9.95
C ARG A 315 -10.60 4.32 -9.67
N SER A 316 -10.44 5.24 -10.62
CA SER A 316 -10.91 6.62 -10.48
C SER A 316 -12.43 6.76 -10.47
N ARG A 317 -13.16 5.88 -11.18
CA ARG A 317 -14.64 5.84 -11.18
C ARG A 317 -15.19 5.29 -9.88
N ASN A 318 -14.60 4.23 -9.35
CA ASN A 318 -15.00 3.65 -8.06
C ASN A 318 -14.71 4.57 -6.86
N ARG A 319 -13.85 5.59 -7.01
CA ARG A 319 -13.61 6.62 -5.99
C ARG A 319 -14.64 7.75 -5.99
N ARG A 320 -15.51 7.85 -7.00
CA ARG A 320 -16.51 8.93 -7.16
C ARG A 320 -17.97 8.47 -6.97
N GLY A 321 -18.21 7.17 -6.84
CA GLY A 321 -19.50 6.59 -6.44
C GLY A 321 -19.50 6.26 -4.96
#